data_AF-A0A7X8SGZ1-F1
#
_entry.id   AF-A0A7X8SGZ1-F1
#
_cell.length_a   1.000
_cell.length_b   1.000
_cell.length_c   1.000
_cell.angle_alpha   90.00
_cell.angle_beta   90.00
_cell.angle_gamma   90.00
#
_symmetry.space_group_name_H-M   'P 1'
#
loop_
_entity.id
_entity.type
_entity.pdbx_description
1 polymer ?
#
loop_
_entity_poly.entity_id
_entity_poly.type
_entity_poly.pdbx_seq_one_letter_code
_entity_poly.pdbx_strand_id
1 'polypeptide(L)'
;MSREIKFSKFLMGLCLNTGSTFQDVAKKLGICATSDEINVLAEQMKHQGLIGDVENHGYVTKADLTAKGIQQAQHMMEWAN
;
A
#
# COMPACT_ATOMS: atom_id res chain seq x y z
N MET A 1 -7.77 -11.79 -7.73
CA MET A 1 -8.03 -10.85 -6.62
C MET A 1 -8.41 -9.51 -7.23
N SER A 2 -9.47 -8.87 -6.75
CA SER A 2 -9.88 -7.56 -7.28
C SER A 2 -8.87 -6.47 -6.90
N ARG A 3 -8.88 -5.37 -7.65
CA ARG A 3 -8.03 -4.20 -7.39
C ARG A 3 -8.29 -3.60 -6.00
N GLU A 4 -9.54 -3.56 -5.55
CA GLU A 4 -9.93 -3.07 -4.22
C GLU A 4 -9.34 -3.92 -3.09
N ILE A 5 -9.36 -5.25 -3.23
CA ILE A 5 -8.75 -6.14 -2.23
C ILE A 5 -7.23 -5.92 -2.19
N LYS A 6 -6.58 -5.79 -3.36
CA LYS A 6 -5.13 -5.46 -3.41
C LYS A 6 -4.86 -4.12 -2.73
N PHE A 7 -5.67 -3.09 -3.01
CA PHE A 7 -5.56 -1.77 -2.42
C PHE A 7 -5.61 -1.84 -0.89
N SER A 8 -6.65 -2.46 -0.32
CA SER A 8 -6.80 -2.58 1.13
C SER A 8 -5.65 -3.36 1.75
N LYS A 9 -5.21 -4.46 1.12
CA LYS A 9 -4.07 -5.25 1.60
C LYS A 9 -2.76 -4.48 1.56
N PHE A 10 -2.50 -3.68 0.52
CA PHE A 10 -1.31 -2.82 0.48
C PHE A 10 -1.35 -1.75 1.55
N LEU A 11 -2.49 -1.09 1.75
CA LEU A 11 -2.63 -0.04 2.76
C LEU A 11 -2.37 -0.58 4.17
N MET A 12 -3.00 -1.69 4.53
CA MET A 12 -2.75 -2.38 5.80
C MET A 12 -1.31 -2.89 5.89
N GLY A 13 -0.79 -3.46 4.81
CA GLY A 13 0.56 -4.01 4.75
C GLY A 13 1.65 -2.96 4.99
N LEU A 14 1.53 -1.78 4.38
CA LEU A 14 2.43 -0.65 4.61
C LEU A 14 2.34 -0.14 6.06
N CYS A 15 1.14 -0.17 6.65
CA CYS A 15 0.93 0.23 8.05
C CYS A 15 1.61 -0.73 9.02
N LEU A 16 1.52 -2.03 8.77
CA LEU A 16 2.13 -3.08 9.59
C LEU A 16 3.63 -3.26 9.34
N ASN A 17 4.12 -2.82 8.18
CA ASN A 17 5.50 -2.99 7.76
C ASN A 17 6.13 -1.63 7.44
N THR A 18 6.10 -0.69 8.38
CA THR A 18 6.62 0.67 8.21
C THR A 18 8.02 0.67 7.61
N GLY A 19 8.25 1.51 6.60
CA GLY A 19 9.52 1.61 5.88
C GLY A 19 9.75 0.53 4.80
N SER A 20 8.89 -0.48 4.70
CA SER A 20 8.93 -1.47 3.61
C SER A 20 8.42 -0.89 2.30
N THR A 21 8.86 -1.47 1.20
CA THR A 21 8.43 -1.10 -0.15
C THR A 21 7.12 -1.80 -0.49
N PHE A 22 6.42 -1.34 -1.53
CA PHE A 22 5.23 -2.04 -2.01
C PHE A 22 5.56 -3.47 -2.44
N GLN A 23 6.71 -3.70 -3.07
CA GLN A 23 7.16 -5.02 -3.50
C GLN A 23 7.40 -5.94 -2.30
N ASP A 24 7.99 -5.44 -1.21
CA ASP A 24 8.17 -6.20 0.03
C ASP A 24 6.83 -6.59 0.65
N VAL A 25 5.89 -5.64 0.71
CA VAL A 25 4.52 -5.89 1.20
C VAL A 25 3.82 -6.94 0.34
N ALA A 26 3.93 -6.83 -0.98
CA ALA A 26 3.34 -7.78 -1.92
C ALA A 26 3.87 -9.20 -1.66
N LYS A 27 5.18 -9.35 -1.50
CA LYS A 27 5.84 -10.62 -1.21
C LYS A 27 5.40 -11.21 0.14
N LYS A 28 5.39 -10.39 1.20
CA LYS A 28 5.01 -10.82 2.56
C LYS A 28 3.55 -11.25 2.65
N LEU A 29 2.65 -10.56 1.93
CA LEU A 29 1.21 -10.81 1.99
C LEU A 29 0.67 -11.71 0.88
N GLY A 30 1.56 -12.26 0.03
CA GLY A 30 1.18 -13.10 -1.11
C GLY A 30 0.31 -12.37 -2.14
N ILE A 31 0.51 -11.05 -2.31
CA ILE A 31 -0.21 -10.25 -3.29
C ILE A 31 0.49 -10.40 -4.63
N CYS A 32 -0.16 -11.08 -5.57
CA CYS A 32 0.29 -11.11 -6.95
C CYS A 32 -0.04 -9.78 -7.62
N ALA A 33 0.96 -8.92 -7.81
CA ALA A 33 0.84 -7.65 -8.51
C ALA A 33 2.10 -7.35 -9.34
N THR A 34 1.92 -6.81 -10.55
CA THR A 34 3.03 -6.31 -11.37
C THR A 34 3.52 -4.95 -10.86
N SER A 35 4.71 -4.51 -11.28
CA SER A 35 5.19 -3.17 -10.96
C SER A 35 4.25 -2.07 -11.46
N ASP A 36 3.65 -2.25 -12.64
CA ASP A 36 2.67 -1.30 -13.18
C ASP A 36 1.41 -1.25 -12.32
N GLU A 37 0.89 -2.40 -11.88
CA GLU A 37 -0.25 -2.44 -10.96
C GLU A 37 0.08 -1.79 -9.62
N ILE A 38 1.29 -2.02 -9.09
CA ILE A 38 1.77 -1.39 -7.86
C ILE A 38 1.82 0.13 -8.02
N ASN A 39 2.40 0.63 -9.11
CA ASN A 39 2.50 2.07 -9.37
C ASN A 39 1.11 2.70 -9.48
N VAL A 40 0.20 2.06 -10.21
CA VAL A 40 -1.20 2.50 -10.33
C VAL A 40 -1.92 2.53 -8.97
N LEU A 41 -1.67 1.55 -8.10
CA LEU A 41 -2.24 1.52 -6.75
C LEU A 41 -1.61 2.58 -5.84
N ALA A 42 -0.30 2.78 -5.91
CA ALA A 42 0.41 3.81 -5.16
C ALA A 42 -0.10 5.21 -5.55
N GLU A 43 -0.20 5.52 -6.84
CA GLU A 43 -0.76 6.79 -7.31
C GLU A 43 -2.22 6.99 -6.87
N GLN A 44 -3.03 5.91 -6.87
CA GLN A 44 -4.39 5.97 -6.34
C GLN A 44 -4.41 6.29 -4.83
N MET A 45 -3.52 5.69 -4.04
CA MET A 45 -3.40 5.97 -2.60
C MET A 45 -2.93 7.41 -2.34
N LYS A 46 -1.99 7.90 -3.17
CA LYS A 46 -1.50 9.28 -3.12
C LYS A 46 -2.62 10.26 -3.41
N HIS A 47 -3.38 10.01 -4.48
CA HIS A 47 -4.53 10.84 -4.84
C HIS A 47 -5.60 10.89 -3.73
N GLN A 48 -5.75 9.80 -2.97
CA GLN A 48 -6.63 9.76 -1.80
C GLN A 48 -6.03 10.39 -0.53
N GLY A 49 -4.77 10.84 -0.59
CA GLY A 49 -4.04 11.42 0.54
C GLY A 49 -3.66 10.42 1.63
N LEU A 50 -3.58 9.13 1.29
CA LEU A 50 -3.27 8.06 2.25
C LEU A 50 -1.76 7.82 2.39
N ILE A 51 -1.01 8.10 1.33
CA ILE A 51 0.46 8.09 1.32
C ILE A 51 0.97 9.47 0.90
N GLY A 52 2.21 9.75 1.26
CA GLY A 52 2.95 10.93 0.80
C GLY A 52 3.44 10.76 -0.64
N ASP A 53 4.55 11.42 -0.96
CA ASP A 53 5.16 11.27 -2.27
C ASP A 53 5.65 9.84 -2.52
N VAL A 54 5.52 9.42 -3.77
CA VAL A 54 5.92 8.09 -4.25
C VAL A 54 7.32 8.20 -4.83
N GLU A 55 8.26 7.50 -4.21
CA GLU A 55 9.63 7.35 -4.68
C GLU A 55 9.76 6.06 -5.49
N ASN A 56 10.21 6.19 -6.73
CA ASN A 56 10.48 5.06 -7.62
C ASN A 56 11.99 4.92 -7.82
N HIS A 57 12.57 3.83 -7.29
CA HIS A 57 13.97 3.48 -7.47
C HIS A 57 14.08 2.18 -8.26
N GLY A 58 14.19 2.31 -9.59
CA GLY A 58 14.18 1.15 -10.49
C GLY A 58 12.85 0.40 -10.44
N TYR A 59 12.87 -0.84 -9.95
CA TYR A 59 11.68 -1.70 -9.83
C TYR A 59 10.97 -1.60 -8.48
N VAL A 60 11.38 -0.66 -7.64
CA VAL A 60 10.92 -0.53 -6.26
C VAL A 60 10.12 0.76 -6.09
N THR A 61 8.94 0.62 -5.51
CA THR A 61 8.01 1.70 -5.21
C THR A 61 7.94 1.86 -3.71
N LYS A 62 8.21 3.06 -3.20
CA LYS A 62 8.20 3.37 -1.78
C LYS A 62 7.40 4.64 -1.53
N ALA A 63 6.65 4.66 -0.43
CA ALA A 63 6.00 5.85 0.07
C ALA A 63 5.73 5.69 1.56
N ASP A 64 5.73 6.80 2.29
CA ASP A 64 5.33 6.82 3.70
C ASP A 64 3.82 7.05 3.81
N LEU A 65 3.20 6.43 4.83
CA LEU A 65 1.79 6.69 5.13
C LEU A 65 1.61 8.08 5.74
N THR A 66 0.53 8.75 5.35
CA THR A 66 0.05 9.95 6.06
C THR A 66 -0.70 9.53 7.33
N ALA A 67 -0.98 10.49 8.22
CA ALA A 67 -1.86 10.26 9.37
C ALA A 67 -3.23 9.70 8.94
N LYS A 68 -3.79 10.19 7.82
CA LYS A 68 -5.04 9.69 7.24
C LYS A 68 -4.91 8.23 6.78
N GLY A 69 -3.80 7.90 6.11
CA GLY A 69 -3.51 6.53 5.68
C GLY A 69 -3.40 5.55 6.84
N ILE A 70 -2.71 5.93 7.92
CA ILE A 70 -2.60 5.13 9.14
C ILE A 70 -3.97 4.89 9.75
N GLN A 71 -4.77 5.94 9.95
CA GLN A 71 -6.10 5.82 10.53
C GLN A 71 -7.00 4.90 9.70
N GLN A 72 -6.98 5.06 8.37
CA GLN A 72 -7.77 4.23 7.48
C GLN A 72 -7.31 2.76 7.48
N ALA A 73 -6.00 2.52 7.50
CA ALA A 73 -5.44 1.18 7.63
C ALA A 73 -5.88 0.51 8.94
N GLN A 74 -5.82 1.23 10.06
CA GLN A 74 -6.24 0.75 11.38
C GLN A 74 -7.72 0.38 11.41
N HIS A 75 -8.58 1.25 10.87
CA HIS A 75 -10.01 0.97 10.77
C HIS A 75 -10.29 -0.27 9.91
N MET A 76 -9.54 -0.50 8.83
CA MET A 76 -9.68 -1.74 8.02
C MET A 76 -9.29 -2.99 8.80
N MET A 77 -8.27 -2.91 9.67
CA MET A 77 -7.82 -4.05 10.47
C MET A 77 -8.82 -4.40 11.58
N GLU A 78 -9.49 -3.41 12.16
CA GLU A 78 -10.52 -3.62 13.18
C GLU A 78 -11.75 -4.37 12.62
N TRP A 79 -12.14 -4.09 11.39
CA TRP A 79 -13.27 -4.73 10.71
C TRP A 79 -12.94 -6.09 10.07
N ALA A 80 -11.66 -6.47 10.05
CA ALA A 80 -11.22 -7.77 9.55
C ALA A 80 -11.25 -8.88 10.63
N ASN A 81 -11.52 -8.53 11.89
CA ASN A 81 -11.76 -9.42 13.02
C ASN A 81 -13.26 -9.68 13.23
#